data_AF-A0AAC9RN72-F1
#
_entry.id   AF-A0AAC9RN72-F1
#
_cell.length_a   1.000
_cell.length_b   1.000
_cell.length_c   1.000
_cell.angle_alpha   90.00
_cell.angle_beta   90.00
_cell.angle_gamma   90.00
#
_symmetry.space_group_name_H-M   'P 1'
#
loop_
_entity.id
_entity.type
_entity.pdbx_description
1 polymer ?
#
loop_
_entity_poly.entity_id
_entity_poly.type
_entity_poly.pdbx_seq_one_letter_code
_entity_poly.pdbx_strand_id
1 'polypeptide(L)' 'MIAKQPKGYREGRPYKFSKIQMEHAMNLLEHHTYKQVEELTGISKSTLVRAKRKRNSELQ' A
#
# COMPACT_ATOMS: atom_id res chain seq x y z
N MET A 1 32.04 14.03 17.61
CA MET A 1 31.74 13.00 16.57
C MET A 1 30.26 13.07 16.26
N ILE A 2 29.87 13.50 15.05
CA ILE A 2 28.48 13.46 14.60
C ILE A 2 28.34 12.21 13.74
N ALA A 3 27.62 11.20 14.24
CA ALA A 3 27.35 9.98 13.50
C ALA A 3 26.50 10.32 12.27
N LYS A 4 27.08 10.20 11.07
CA LYS A 4 26.33 10.31 9.80
C LYS A 4 25.34 9.16 9.75
N GLN A 5 24.06 9.44 9.97
CA GLN A 5 23.01 8.48 9.66
C GLN A 5 23.12 8.13 8.16
N PRO A 6 23.13 6.83 7.78
CA PRO A 6 23.22 6.44 6.38
C PRO A 6 22.03 7.04 5.61
N LYS A 7 22.29 7.53 4.39
CA LYS A 7 21.31 8.20 3.50
C LYS A 7 20.11 7.33 3.06
N GLY A 8 19.86 6.22 3.75
CA GLY A 8 18.76 5.29 3.53
C GLY A 8 18.13 4.74 4.82
N TYR A 9 18.40 5.35 5.98
CA TYR A 9 17.75 4.97 7.23
C TYR A 9 16.22 5.19 7.11
N ARG A 10 15.47 4.11 6.90
CA ARG A 10 14.02 4.08 7.00
C ARG A 10 13.69 3.57 8.39
N GLU A 11 13.33 4.47 9.29
CA GLU A 11 12.91 4.14 10.63
C GLU A 11 11.66 3.25 10.60
N GLY A 12 11.70 2.09 11.28
CA GLY A 12 10.57 1.17 11.42
C GLY A 12 10.57 -0.08 10.51
N ARG A 13 9.52 -0.90 10.64
CA ARG A 13 9.32 -2.10 9.82
C ARG A 13 8.94 -1.68 8.40
N PRO A 14 9.65 -2.13 7.35
CA PRO A 14 9.28 -1.83 5.98
C PRO A 14 7.85 -2.29 5.70
N TYR A 15 7.12 -1.51 4.90
CA TYR A 15 5.74 -1.85 4.54
C TYR A 15 5.68 -3.26 3.93
N LYS A 16 4.71 -4.06 4.39
CA LYS A 16 4.53 -5.46 3.96
C LYS A 16 4.29 -5.60 2.46
N PHE A 17 3.72 -4.56 1.83
CA PHE A 17 3.40 -4.54 0.40
C PHE A 17 4.13 -3.40 -0.29
N SER A 18 4.68 -3.67 -1.47
CA SER A 18 5.33 -2.64 -2.29
C SER A 18 4.29 -1.66 -2.84
N LYS A 19 4.75 -0.47 -3.25
CA LYS A 19 3.89 0.51 -3.92
C LYS A 19 3.22 -0.08 -5.17
N ILE A 20 3.99 -0.85 -5.95
CA ILE A 20 3.52 -1.52 -7.19
C ILE A 20 2.41 -2.52 -6.87
N GLN A 21 2.56 -3.32 -5.80
CA GLN A 21 1.52 -4.26 -5.39
C GLN A 21 0.23 -3.55 -4.98
N MET A 22 0.35 -2.44 -4.25
CA MET A 22 -0.81 -1.65 -3.86
C MET A 22 -1.51 -1.03 -5.08
N GLU A 23 -0.75 -0.50 -6.02
CA GLU A 23 -1.28 0.10 -7.24
C GLU A 23 -1.99 -0.94 -8.11
N HIS A 24 -1.37 -2.10 -8.33
CA HIS A 24 -2.00 -3.21 -9.04
C HIS A 24 -3.30 -3.65 -8.38
N ALA A 25 -3.32 -3.81 -7.05
CA ALA A 25 -4.52 -4.19 -6.32
C ALA A 25 -5.63 -3.13 -6.40
N MET A 26 -5.26 -1.84 -6.42
CA MET A 26 -6.22 -0.76 -6.57
C MET A 26 -6.82 -0.70 -7.98
N ASN A 27 -6.05 -1.02 -9.03
CA ASN A 27 -6.58 -1.12 -10.39
C ASN A 27 -7.52 -2.32 -10.53
N LEU A 28 -7.20 -3.45 -9.88
CA LEU A 28 -8.10 -4.62 -9.88
C LEU A 28 -9.46 -4.32 -9.24
N LEU A 29 -9.51 -3.43 -8.23
CA LEU A 29 -10.76 -3.03 -7.56
C LEU A 29 -11.74 -2.25 -8.44
N GLU A 30 -11.32 -1.78 -9.62
CA GLU A 30 -12.22 -1.14 -10.59
C GLU A 30 -13.14 -2.16 -11.26
N HIS A 31 -12.69 -3.41 -11.38
CA HIS A 31 -13.40 -4.48 -12.09
C HIS A 31 -13.76 -5.68 -11.20
N HIS A 32 -13.21 -5.76 -9.99
CA HIS A 32 -13.38 -6.90 -9.08
C HIS A 32 -13.87 -6.46 -7.70
N THR A 33 -14.52 -7.39 -7.00
CA THR A 33 -14.92 -7.17 -5.61
C THR A 33 -13.73 -7.22 -4.67
N TYR A 34 -13.83 -6.58 -3.50
CA TYR A 34 -12.76 -6.61 -2.49
C TYR A 34 -12.34 -8.03 -2.08
N LYS A 35 -13.26 -8.99 -2.06
CA LYS A 35 -12.97 -10.39 -1.71
C LYS A 35 -12.11 -11.05 -2.80
N GLN A 36 -12.46 -10.84 -4.08
CA GLN A 36 -11.67 -11.36 -5.21
C GLN A 36 -10.28 -10.73 -5.24
N VAL A 37 -10.15 -9.42 -5.01
CA VAL A 37 -8.84 -8.76 -4.99
C VAL A 37 -7.99 -9.24 -3.82
N GLU A 38 -8.59 -9.52 -2.65
CA GLU A 38 -7.90 -10.10 -1.50
C GLU A 38 -7.35 -11.49 -1.81
N GLU A 39 -8.13 -12.35 -2.47
CA GLU A 39 -7.69 -13.68 -2.92
C GLU A 39 -6.58 -13.60 -4.00
N LEU A 40 -6.68 -12.67 -4.95
CA LEU A 40 -5.72 -12.51 -6.04
C LEU A 40 -4.38 -11.89 -5.60
N THR A 41 -4.41 -10.95 -4.67
CA THR A 41 -3.24 -10.13 -4.31
C THR A 41 -2.66 -10.48 -2.94
N GLY A 42 -3.39 -11.22 -2.11
CA GLY A 42 -3.04 -11.48 -0.72
C GLY A 42 -3.11 -10.23 0.18
N ILE A 43 -3.65 -9.12 -0.32
CA ILE A 43 -3.84 -7.88 0.43
C ILE A 43 -5.22 -7.89 1.06
N SER A 44 -5.28 -7.76 2.38
CA SER A 44 -6.56 -7.80 3.09
C SER A 44 -7.50 -6.67 2.69
N LYS A 45 -8.82 -6.94 2.73
CA LYS A 45 -9.86 -5.93 2.49
C LYS A 45 -9.65 -4.64 3.27
N SER A 46 -9.24 -4.72 4.54
CA SER A 46 -9.02 -3.52 5.37
C SER A 46 -7.87 -2.65 4.85
N THR A 47 -6.85 -3.27 4.25
CA THR A 47 -5.71 -2.56 3.66
C THR A 47 -6.11 -1.89 2.35
N LEU A 48 -6.89 -2.57 1.51
CA LEU A 48 -7.47 -2.01 0.29
C LEU A 48 -8.37 -0.80 0.58
N VAL A 49 -9.23 -0.88 1.59
CA VAL A 49 -10.11 0.23 2.00
C VAL A 49 -9.30 1.44 2.49
N ARG A 50 -8.26 1.23 3.30
CA ARG A 50 -7.35 2.31 3.73
C ARG A 50 -6.65 2.96 2.55
N ALA A 51 -6.13 2.17 1.60
CA ALA A 51 -5.49 2.67 0.39
C ALA A 51 -6.45 3.50 -0.47
N LYS A 52 -7.69 3.05 -0.63
CA LYS A 52 -8.74 3.79 -1.36
C LYS A 52 -9.09 5.12 -0.71
N ARG A 53 -9.25 5.15 0.62
CA ARG A 53 -9.49 6.41 1.36
C ARG A 53 -8.33 7.39 1.21
N LYS A 54 -7.09 6.88 1.31
CA LYS A 54 -5.89 7.70 1.15
C LYS A 54 -5.80 8.32 -0.25
N ARG A 55 -6.11 7.54 -1.30
CA ARG A 55 -6.16 8.06 -2.68
C ARG A 55 -7.22 9.14 -2.84
N ASN A 56 -8.40 8.96 -2.25
CA ASN A 56 -9.46 9.97 -2.30
C ASN A 56 -9.09 11.25 -1.54
N SER A 57 -8.37 11.15 -0.43
CA SER A 57 -7.89 12.34 0.31
C SER A 57 -6.72 13.06 -0.37
N GLU A 58 -5.92 12.35 -1.19
CA GLU A 58 -4.83 12.95 -1.97
C GLU A 58 -5.33 13.61 -3.28
N LEU A 59 -6.56 13.31 -3.70
CA LEU A 59 -7.24 13.90 -4.87
C LEU A 59 -8.09 15.14 -4.50
N GLN A 60 -8.19 15.49 -3.22
CA GLN A 60 -8.83 16.71 -2.71
C GLN A 60 -7.79 17.76 -2.40
#